data_AF-A0A7X0M9Y3-F1
#
_entry.id   AF-A0A7X0M9Y3-F1
#
_cell.length_a   1.000
_cell.length_b   1.000
_cell.length_c   1.000
_cell.angle_alpha   90.00
_cell.angle_beta   90.00
_cell.angle_gamma   90.00
#
_symmetry.space_group_name_H-M   'P 1'
#
loop_
_entity.id
_entity.type
_entity.pdbx_description
1 polymer ?
#
loop_
_entity_poly.entity_id
_entity_poly.type
_entity_poly.pdbx_seq_one_letter_code
_entity_poly.pdbx_strand_id
1 'polypeptide(L)'
;MPWDEAGIERSFTLRLTDSAGDSVKIHDDRPVEFRGQIGDLSDTGSADDEYTRMTDFHGNIALNIGSLPLGQGECYAWRFEVEGEELASTSFAVRK
;
A
#
# COMPACT_ATOMS: atom_id res chain seq x y z
N MET A 1 8.74 -33.06 -8.66
CA MET A 1 8.76 -31.87 -7.78
C MET A 1 8.46 -30.69 -8.68
N PRO A 2 7.19 -30.27 -8.84
CA PRO A 2 6.90 -29.10 -9.66
C PRO A 2 7.18 -27.86 -8.80
N TRP A 3 8.21 -27.13 -9.21
CA TRP A 3 8.65 -25.84 -8.65
C TRP A 3 8.00 -24.68 -9.43
N ASP A 4 6.89 -24.96 -10.12
CA ASP A 4 6.23 -24.06 -11.09
C ASP A 4 4.94 -23.42 -10.54
N GLU A 5 4.77 -23.39 -9.22
CA GLU A 5 3.76 -22.55 -8.56
C GLU A 5 4.42 -21.24 -8.09
N ALA A 6 5.04 -20.51 -9.02
CA ALA A 6 5.37 -19.11 -8.78
C ALA A 6 4.10 -18.30 -9.05
N GLY A 7 3.30 -18.09 -8.00
CA GLY A 7 2.09 -17.29 -8.09
C GLY A 7 2.32 -15.88 -8.61
N ILE A 8 1.26 -15.26 -9.11
CA ILE A 8 1.31 -13.93 -9.73
C ILE A 8 1.67 -12.89 -8.66
N GLU A 9 2.89 -12.34 -8.74
CA GLU A 9 3.30 -11.23 -7.88
C GLU A 9 2.50 -9.96 -8.24
N ARG A 10 1.84 -9.36 -7.24
CA ARG A 10 1.11 -8.10 -7.40
C ARG A 10 1.94 -6.95 -6.82
N SER A 11 2.10 -5.88 -7.58
CA SER A 11 2.79 -4.69 -7.08
C SER A 11 1.86 -3.86 -6.19
N PHE A 12 2.36 -3.42 -5.04
CA PHE A 12 1.66 -2.47 -4.18
C PHE A 12 2.45 -1.18 -4.00
N THR A 13 1.74 -0.09 -3.73
CA THR A 13 2.28 1.22 -3.39
C THR A 13 1.57 1.75 -2.16
N LEU A 14 2.34 2.19 -1.16
CA LEU A 14 1.86 2.94 -0.01
C LEU A 14 2.38 4.38 -0.11
N ARG A 15 1.47 5.34 -0.29
CA ARG A 15 1.80 6.73 -0.61
C ARG A 15 1.21 7.69 0.41
N LEU A 16 1.96 8.73 0.74
CA LEU A 16 1.48 9.81 1.60
C LEU A 16 0.92 10.96 0.76
N THR A 17 -0.30 11.39 1.07
CA THR A 17 -0.95 12.54 0.44
C THR A 17 -1.35 13.60 1.45
N ASP A 18 -1.44 14.85 1.00
CA ASP A 18 -1.98 15.97 1.77
C ASP A 18 -3.53 16.03 1.72
N SER A 19 -4.09 17.11 2.27
CA SER A 19 -5.53 17.35 2.31
C SER A 19 -6.16 17.63 0.94
N ALA A 20 -5.38 18.04 -0.06
CA ALA A 20 -5.81 18.19 -1.44
C ALA A 20 -5.77 16.85 -2.20
N GLY A 21 -5.14 15.82 -1.62
CA GLY A 21 -4.90 14.53 -2.25
C GLY A 21 -3.62 14.49 -3.08
N ASP A 22 -2.81 15.55 -3.04
CA ASP A 22 -1.53 15.62 -3.72
C ASP A 22 -0.47 14.85 -2.94
N SER A 23 0.50 14.27 -3.66
CA SER A 23 1.56 13.49 -3.03
C SER A 23 2.48 14.41 -2.21
N VAL A 24 2.69 14.05 -0.95
CA VAL A 24 3.70 14.73 -0.12
C VAL A 24 5.08 14.39 -0.68
N LYS A 25 5.90 15.40 -0.92
CA LYS A 25 7.23 15.24 -1.50
C LYS A 25 8.32 15.53 -0.48
N ILE A 26 9.36 14.71 -0.49
CA ILE A 26 10.65 14.96 0.17
C ILE A 26 11.66 15.43 -0.89
N HIS A 27 12.81 15.94 -0.43
CA HIS A 27 14.00 16.36 -1.20
C HIS A 27 14.01 15.97 -2.70
N ASP A 28 14.33 16.93 -3.57
CA ASP A 28 14.39 16.76 -5.04
C ASP A 28 13.05 16.29 -5.67
N ASP A 29 11.93 16.77 -5.14
CA ASP A 29 10.58 16.54 -5.67
C ASP A 29 10.12 15.06 -5.65
N ARG A 30 10.77 14.22 -4.84
CA ARG A 30 10.45 12.79 -4.75
C ARG A 30 9.23 12.56 -3.86
N PRO A 31 8.17 11.87 -4.33
CA PRO A 31 7.03 11.55 -3.48
C PRO A 31 7.42 10.60 -2.34
N VAL A 32 6.76 10.78 -1.20
CA VAL A 32 6.85 9.86 -0.06
C VAL A 32 6.00 8.64 -0.38
N GLU A 33 6.63 7.64 -0.97
CA GLU A 33 6.01 6.37 -1.36
C GLU A 33 6.90 5.17 -1.00
N PHE A 34 6.25 4.05 -0.68
CA PHE A 34 6.87 2.76 -0.46
C PHE A 34 6.27 1.77 -1.44
N ARG A 35 7.13 1.08 -2.19
CA ARG A 35 6.71 0.10 -3.19
C ARG A 35 7.19 -1.28 -2.80
N GLY A 36 6.40 -2.28 -3.08
CA GLY A 36 6.79 -3.66 -2.89
C GLY A 36 5.94 -4.61 -3.72
N GLN A 37 6.12 -5.89 -3.48
CA GLN A 37 5.40 -6.96 -4.13
C GLN A 37 4.69 -7.80 -3.07
N ILE A 38 3.44 -8.17 -3.35
CA ILE A 38 2.68 -9.16 -2.59
C ILE A 38 2.75 -10.44 -3.42
N GLY A 39 3.36 -11.48 -2.85
CA GLY A 39 3.38 -12.82 -3.44
C GLY A 39 2.01 -13.47 -3.39
N ASP A 40 1.93 -14.69 -3.91
CA ASP A 40 0.69 -15.43 -4.13
C ASP A 40 -0.30 -15.39 -2.95
N LEU A 41 -1.51 -14.85 -3.20
CA LEU A 41 -2.66 -14.89 -2.30
C LEU A 41 -3.62 -16.06 -2.64
N SER A 42 -3.29 -16.85 -3.67
CA SER A 42 -4.04 -18.06 -3.98
C SER A 42 -3.65 -19.14 -2.98
N ASP A 43 -4.54 -19.33 -2.03
CA ASP A 43 -4.49 -20.44 -1.09
C ASP A 43 -4.44 -21.76 -1.88
N THR A 44 -3.63 -22.69 -1.41
CA THR A 44 -3.39 -24.06 -1.90
C THR A 44 -4.63 -24.98 -1.90
N GLY A 45 -5.83 -24.43 -2.09
CA GLY A 45 -7.10 -25.13 -2.10
C GLY A 45 -7.69 -25.21 -3.50
N SER A 46 -7.73 -26.43 -4.04
CA SER A 46 -8.24 -26.83 -5.34
C SER A 46 -9.40 -25.96 -5.86
N ALA A 47 -9.27 -25.56 -7.12
CA ALA A 47 -10.24 -24.83 -7.90
C ALA A 47 -11.51 -25.67 -8.09
N ASP A 48 -12.55 -25.36 -7.32
CA ASP A 48 -13.92 -25.82 -7.58
C ASP A 48 -14.88 -24.88 -6.84
N ASP A 49 -14.86 -23.59 -7.20
CA ASP A 49 -16.04 -22.72 -7.08
C ASP A 49 -15.77 -21.36 -7.74
N GLU A 50 -16.55 -21.06 -8.77
CA GLU A 50 -16.57 -19.83 -9.57
C GLU A 50 -17.25 -18.67 -8.79
N TYR A 51 -16.84 -18.47 -7.55
CA TYR A 51 -17.22 -17.32 -6.73
C TYR A 51 -15.94 -16.66 -6.25
N THR A 52 -15.73 -15.43 -6.71
CA THR A 52 -14.67 -14.49 -6.34
C THR A 52 -14.14 -14.75 -4.92
N ARG A 53 -13.07 -15.56 -4.81
CA ARG A 53 -12.36 -15.76 -3.54
C ARG A 53 -11.64 -14.44 -3.23
N MET A 54 -12.31 -13.56 -2.50
CA MET A 54 -11.65 -12.46 -1.81
C MET A 54 -10.82 -13.09 -0.69
N THR A 55 -9.51 -13.19 -0.90
CA THR A 55 -8.58 -13.57 0.16
C THR A 55 -8.31 -12.34 1.02
N ASP A 56 -8.67 -12.39 2.30
CA ASP A 56 -8.32 -11.33 3.25
C ASP A 56 -6.80 -11.32 3.48
N PHE A 57 -6.14 -10.24 3.04
CA PHE A 57 -4.72 -10.03 3.26
C PHE A 57 -4.49 -9.25 4.57
N HIS A 58 -3.84 -9.90 5.53
CA HIS A 58 -3.44 -9.28 6.79
C HIS A 58 -1.91 -9.12 6.84
N GLY A 59 -1.42 -7.95 6.45
CA GLY A 59 -0.01 -7.56 6.54
C GLY A 59 0.21 -6.41 7.52
N ASN A 60 1.25 -6.50 8.36
CA ASN A 60 1.71 -5.37 9.15
C ASN A 60 2.91 -4.73 8.45
N ILE A 61 2.80 -3.44 8.10
CA ILE A 61 3.89 -2.67 7.50
C ILE A 61 4.41 -1.70 8.56
N ALA A 62 5.67 -1.87 8.97
CA ALA A 62 6.38 -0.94 9.83
C ALA A 62 7.38 -0.15 8.99
N LEU A 63 7.24 1.17 8.97
CA LEU A 63 8.08 2.06 8.18
C LEU A 63 8.86 3.01 9.10
N ASN A 64 10.17 3.05 8.92
CA ASN A 64 11.00 4.12 9.49
C ASN A 64 10.93 5.34 8.58
N ILE A 65 9.97 6.21 8.87
CA ILE A 65 9.82 7.50 8.23
C ILE A 65 10.68 8.49 9.02
N GLY A 66 11.71 9.04 8.37
CA GLY A 66 12.55 10.09 8.94
C GLY A 66 11.76 11.40 9.14
N SER A 67 12.45 12.54 9.17
CA SER A 67 11.76 13.83 9.22
C SER A 67 10.95 14.06 7.95
N LEU A 68 9.64 13.88 8.02
CA LEU A 68 8.72 14.23 6.94
C LEU A 68 8.43 15.75 6.98
N PRO A 69 8.29 16.42 5.82
CA PRO A 69 8.00 17.84 5.73
C PRO A 69 6.51 18.11 5.98
N LEU A 70 6.01 17.70 7.15
CA LEU A 70 4.60 17.85 7.50
C LEU A 70 4.38 19.19 8.22
N GLY A 71 3.42 19.96 7.72
CA GLY A 71 2.95 21.17 8.35
C GLY A 71 2.19 20.87 9.65
N GLN A 72 2.44 21.66 10.68
CA GLN A 72 1.69 21.60 11.93
C GLN A 72 0.23 22.05 11.71
N GLY A 73 -0.72 21.30 12.29
CA GLY A 73 -2.15 21.58 12.13
C GLY A 73 -2.75 21.09 10.82
N GLU A 74 -1.95 20.50 9.93
CA GLU A 74 -2.40 19.97 8.65
C GLU A 74 -2.86 18.51 8.75
N CYS A 75 -3.72 18.10 7.82
CA CYS A 75 -4.21 16.73 7.68
C CYS A 75 -3.54 16.03 6.49
N TYR A 76 -3.21 14.77 6.68
CA TYR A 76 -2.57 13.91 5.69
C TYR A 76 -3.24 12.54 5.65
N ALA A 77 -3.02 11.78 4.59
CA ALA A 77 -3.52 10.42 4.46
C ALA A 77 -2.46 9.49 3.88
N TRP A 78 -2.36 8.28 4.45
CA TRP A 78 -1.69 7.15 3.81
C TRP A 78 -2.69 6.46 2.90
N ARG A 79 -2.33 6.28 1.63
CA ARG A 79 -3.11 5.56 0.62
C ARG A 79 -2.38 4.29 0.22
N PHE A 80 -3.09 3.17 0.29
CA PHE A 80 -2.60 1.87 -0.12
C PHE A 80 -3.23 1.49 -1.46
N GLU A 81 -2.37 1.26 -2.43
CA GLU A 81 -2.71 0.98 -3.82
C GLU A 81 -2.14 -0.37 -4.23
N VAL A 82 -2.90 -1.15 -4.99
CA VAL A 82 -2.42 -2.37 -5.64
C VAL A 82 -2.67 -2.22 -7.13
N GLU A 83 -1.63 -2.41 -7.94
CA GLU A 83 -1.68 -2.24 -9.40
C GLU A 83 -2.25 -0.88 -9.87
N GLY A 84 -2.12 0.16 -9.04
CA GLY A 84 -2.61 1.51 -9.31
C GLY A 84 -4.06 1.78 -8.87
N GLU A 85 -4.74 0.80 -8.28
CA GLU A 85 -6.07 0.98 -7.68
C GLU A 85 -5.96 1.19 -6.17
N GLU A 86 -6.57 2.27 -5.66
CA GLU A 86 -6.64 2.53 -4.21
C GLU A 86 -7.59 1.53 -3.55
N LEU A 87 -7.05 0.69 -2.65
CA LEU A 87 -7.84 -0.29 -1.90
C LEU A 87 -8.18 0.19 -0.49
N ALA A 88 -7.33 1.04 0.10
CA ALA A 88 -7.53 1.54 1.44
C ALA A 88 -6.83 2.88 1.67
N SER A 89 -7.36 3.66 2.62
CA SER A 89 -6.70 4.88 3.10
C SER A 89 -6.93 5.12 4.58
N THR A 90 -5.95 5.77 5.23
CA THR A 90 -6.04 6.17 6.64
C THR A 90 -5.53 7.60 6.83
N SER A 91 -6.37 8.43 7.45
CA SER A 91 -6.10 9.86 7.65
C SER A 91 -5.59 10.16 9.05
N PHE A 92 -4.72 11.16 9.16
CA PHE A 92 -4.21 11.66 10.43
C PHE A 92 -3.96 13.17 10.37
N ALA A 93 -3.95 13.80 11.55
CA ALA A 93 -3.65 15.22 11.70
C ALA A 93 -2.32 15.41 12.46
N VAL A 94 -1.52 16.37 12.01
CA VAL A 94 -0.29 16.76 12.72
C VAL A 94 -0.65 17.77 13.79
N ARG A 95 -0.22 17.51 15.02
CA ARG A 95 -0.48 18.41 16.15
C ARG A 95 0.18 19.77 15.92
N LYS A 96 -0.45 20.82 16.46
CA LYS A 96 0.13 22.16 16.55
C LYS A 96 1.26 22.20 17.58
#